data_AF-A0A7C1YQM1-F1
#
_entry.id   AF-A0A7C1YQM1-F1
#
_cell.length_a   1.000
_cell.length_b   1.000
_cell.length_c   1.000
_cell.angle_alpha   90.00
_cell.angle_beta   90.00
_cell.angle_gamma   90.00
#
_symmetry.space_group_name_H-M   'P 1'
#
loop_
_entity.id
_entity.type
_entity.pdbx_description
1 polymer ?
#
loop_
_entity_poly.entity_id
_entity_poly.type
_entity_poly.pdbx_seq_one_letter_code
_entity_poly.pdbx_strand_id
1 'polypeptide(L)'
;MKERIRILLTAATGLLVFPAAAAAQDEQWLQYHCWREAQTIITHMATKTPQVTEAKPQDVELPEFKASRQFFAQWSTPMVPSGRLWIALDQTKEQGRWDRLFTDSNGNDRLDDETAVTAYRIEQYYTYFGPLKVVFESEDGPIVYHLNIRFYSSGENPRLYVRSGCWYEGDITVAGKDKHCLLVDHNANGTFNDKALGSRNSNRIRIGDKNSKDAGCVGNYIDIDGVLYEPEIARDGAYVKLTKAENVEFGDILLPESISQFAAGG
;
A
#
# COMPACT_ATOMS: atom_id res chain seq x y z
N MET A 1 83.33 -33.40 0.96
CA MET A 1 82.21 -34.17 0.39
C MET A 1 80.91 -33.55 0.88
N LYS A 2 79.95 -33.37 -0.02
CA LYS A 2 78.82 -32.42 0.04
C LYS A 2 77.84 -32.67 1.20
N GLU A 3 77.59 -31.63 2.01
CA GLU A 3 76.39 -31.53 2.84
C GLU A 3 75.17 -31.22 1.96
N ARG A 4 74.06 -31.91 2.20
CA ARG A 4 72.77 -31.71 1.50
C ARG A 4 71.85 -30.89 2.39
N ILE A 5 71.62 -29.64 2.02
CA ILE A 5 70.60 -28.77 2.60
C ILE A 5 69.22 -29.22 2.05
N ARG A 6 68.30 -29.59 2.94
CA ARG A 6 66.89 -29.81 2.60
C ARG A 6 66.12 -28.52 2.83
N ILE A 7 65.64 -27.91 1.75
CA ILE A 7 64.70 -26.78 1.80
C ILE A 7 63.30 -27.36 2.00
N LEU A 8 62.70 -27.09 3.15
CA LEU A 8 61.28 -27.33 3.41
C LEU A 8 60.47 -26.19 2.77
N LEU A 9 59.72 -26.51 1.71
CA LEU A 9 58.69 -25.63 1.18
C LEU A 9 57.47 -25.70 2.11
N THR A 10 57.27 -24.68 2.93
CA THR A 10 56.02 -24.47 3.65
C THR A 10 55.02 -23.89 2.66
N ALA A 11 54.10 -24.72 2.17
CA ALA A 11 52.95 -24.25 1.41
C ALA A 11 52.03 -23.46 2.35
N ALA A 12 52.09 -22.14 2.29
CA ALA A 12 51.15 -21.26 2.97
C ALA A 12 49.80 -21.34 2.25
N THR A 13 48.87 -22.13 2.79
CA THR A 13 47.48 -22.12 2.36
C THR A 13 46.85 -20.83 2.86
N GLY A 14 46.87 -19.79 2.03
CA GLY A 14 46.12 -18.56 2.28
C GLY A 14 44.63 -18.89 2.25
N LEU A 15 43.97 -18.83 3.41
CA LEU A 15 42.52 -18.80 3.49
C LEU A 15 42.08 -17.46 2.88
N LEU A 16 41.60 -17.49 1.64
CA LEU A 16 40.86 -16.39 1.04
C LEU A 16 39.52 -16.28 1.78
N VAL A 17 39.46 -15.42 2.79
CA VAL A 17 38.20 -14.95 3.35
C VAL A 17 37.64 -13.96 2.34
N PHE A 18 36.76 -14.44 1.46
CA PHE A 18 35.94 -13.53 0.67
C PHE A 18 35.00 -12.81 1.65
N PRO A 19 35.00 -11.47 1.73
CA PRO A 19 33.93 -10.77 2.41
C PRO A 19 32.64 -11.17 1.69
N ALA A 20 31.74 -11.83 2.39
CA ALA A 20 30.38 -12.01 1.91
C ALA A 20 29.79 -10.62 1.80
N ALA A 21 29.80 -10.04 0.60
CA ALA A 21 28.94 -8.92 0.30
C ALA A 21 27.54 -9.33 0.77
N ALA A 22 26.90 -8.52 1.61
CA ALA A 22 25.53 -8.74 2.01
C ALA A 22 24.68 -8.82 0.73
N ALA A 23 24.44 -10.05 0.27
CA ALA A 23 23.66 -10.29 -0.92
C ALA A 23 22.22 -9.90 -0.55
N ALA A 24 21.69 -8.92 -1.27
CA ALA A 24 20.27 -8.65 -1.23
C ALA A 24 19.53 -9.96 -1.55
N GLN A 25 18.47 -10.27 -0.81
CA GLN A 25 17.64 -11.42 -1.15
C GLN A 25 17.02 -11.22 -2.54
N ASP A 26 16.65 -12.32 -3.20
CA ASP A 26 15.84 -12.22 -4.41
C ASP A 26 14.47 -11.60 -4.10
N GLU A 27 13.78 -11.11 -5.13
CA GLU A 27 12.41 -10.62 -5.02
C GLU A 27 11.49 -11.74 -4.51
N GLN A 28 10.74 -11.43 -3.46
CA GLN A 28 9.79 -12.36 -2.84
C GLN A 28 8.38 -11.89 -3.15
N TRP A 29 7.74 -12.59 -4.09
CA TRP A 29 6.43 -12.24 -4.63
C TRP A 29 5.31 -12.56 -3.64
N LEU A 30 4.42 -11.60 -3.45
CA LEU A 30 3.28 -11.69 -2.55
C LEU A 30 1.99 -11.97 -3.34
N GLN A 31 1.01 -12.57 -2.66
CA GLN A 31 -0.29 -12.85 -3.25
C GLN A 31 -1.21 -11.64 -3.10
N TYR A 32 -1.90 -11.29 -4.17
CA TYR A 32 -2.91 -10.24 -4.17
C TYR A 32 -4.23 -10.73 -3.60
N HIS A 33 -4.83 -9.95 -2.71
CA HIS A 33 -6.14 -10.22 -2.13
C HIS A 33 -7.04 -8.99 -2.23
N CYS A 34 -8.34 -9.21 -2.41
CA CYS A 34 -9.33 -8.14 -2.35
C CYS A 34 -10.64 -8.59 -1.70
N TRP A 35 -11.32 -7.66 -1.03
CA TRP A 35 -12.58 -7.94 -0.35
C TRP A 35 -13.42 -6.67 -0.14
N ARG A 36 -14.76 -6.78 -0.21
CA ARG A 36 -15.74 -5.68 -0.03
C ARG A 36 -15.69 -5.04 1.36
N GLU A 37 -15.23 -5.81 2.34
CA GLU A 37 -15.13 -5.38 3.74
C GLU A 37 -13.71 -5.61 4.27
N ALA A 38 -12.68 -5.42 3.44
CA ALA A 38 -11.28 -5.70 3.78
C ALA A 38 -10.87 -5.11 5.14
N GLN A 39 -11.36 -3.91 5.49
CA GLN A 39 -11.12 -3.27 6.80
C GLN A 39 -11.59 -4.05 8.03
N THR A 40 -12.44 -5.07 7.88
CA THR A 40 -12.96 -5.89 8.98
C THR A 40 -12.02 -7.03 9.35
N ILE A 41 -11.16 -7.42 8.40
CA ILE A 41 -10.20 -8.51 8.53
C ILE A 41 -8.76 -7.98 8.58
N ILE A 42 -8.46 -6.93 7.83
CA ILE A 42 -7.14 -6.28 7.79
C ILE A 42 -7.22 -4.97 8.58
N THR A 43 -6.38 -4.87 9.61
CA THR A 43 -6.21 -3.65 10.41
C THR A 43 -5.40 -2.62 9.61
N HIS A 44 -5.45 -1.35 10.06
CA HIS A 44 -4.67 -0.27 9.45
C HIS A 44 -4.97 0.01 7.97
N MET A 45 -6.21 -0.19 7.51
CA MET A 45 -6.69 0.41 6.26
C MET A 45 -7.33 1.76 6.58
N ALA A 46 -6.57 2.85 6.41
CA ALA A 46 -7.12 4.18 6.68
C ALA A 46 -8.17 4.57 5.62
N THR A 47 -8.83 5.69 5.86
CA THR A 47 -9.88 6.20 4.98
C THR A 47 -9.47 7.54 4.43
N LYS A 48 -9.46 7.65 3.11
CA LYS A 48 -9.36 8.93 2.41
C LYS A 48 -10.75 9.53 2.26
N THR A 49 -10.85 10.84 2.43
CA THR A 49 -12.12 11.57 2.29
C THR A 49 -11.99 12.66 1.23
N PRO A 50 -12.10 12.30 -0.07
CA PRO A 50 -12.16 13.28 -1.15
C PRO A 50 -13.24 14.34 -0.91
N GLN A 51 -12.98 15.55 -1.38
CA GLN A 51 -14.02 16.58 -1.42
C GLN A 51 -15.10 16.18 -2.41
N VAL A 52 -16.35 16.25 -1.95
CA VAL A 52 -17.53 16.01 -2.79
C VAL A 52 -18.07 17.34 -3.30
N THR A 53 -18.46 17.39 -4.56
CA THR A 53 -19.03 18.57 -5.21
C THR A 53 -20.18 18.19 -6.15
N GLU A 54 -21.06 19.15 -6.44
CA GLU A 54 -22.09 19.02 -7.48
C GLU A 54 -21.65 19.70 -8.80
N ALA A 55 -20.53 20.42 -8.77
CA ALA A 55 -19.96 21.02 -9.96
C ALA A 55 -19.50 19.91 -10.91
N LYS A 56 -20.10 19.89 -12.11
CA LYS A 56 -19.70 18.96 -13.16
C LYS A 56 -18.25 19.23 -13.58
N PRO A 57 -17.42 18.19 -13.74
CA PRO A 57 -16.09 18.36 -14.31
C PRO A 57 -16.19 18.91 -15.75
N GLN A 58 -15.28 19.81 -16.13
CA GLN A 58 -15.30 20.46 -17.45
C GLN A 58 -14.63 19.60 -18.54
N ASP A 59 -13.59 18.86 -18.18
CA ASP A 59 -12.73 18.12 -19.11
C ASP A 59 -12.90 16.60 -18.98
N VAL A 60 -14.10 16.14 -18.61
CA VAL A 60 -14.41 14.72 -18.40
C VAL A 60 -15.66 14.36 -19.20
N GLU A 61 -15.59 13.26 -19.94
CA GLU A 61 -16.75 12.74 -20.66
C GLU A 61 -17.69 12.04 -19.68
N LEU A 62 -18.94 12.50 -19.59
CA LEU A 62 -19.89 12.06 -18.56
C LEU A 62 -20.94 11.10 -19.13
N PRO A 63 -21.35 10.07 -18.35
CA PRO A 63 -22.40 9.16 -18.76
C PRO A 63 -23.76 9.85 -18.75
N GLU A 64 -24.76 9.21 -19.35
CA GLU A 64 -26.15 9.60 -19.16
C GLU A 64 -26.62 9.26 -17.74
N PHE A 65 -26.78 10.30 -16.92
CA PHE A 65 -27.28 10.18 -15.55
C PHE A 65 -28.80 10.02 -15.53
N LYS A 66 -29.29 9.26 -14.54
CA LYS A 66 -30.73 9.01 -14.37
C LYS A 66 -31.42 10.05 -13.50
N ALA A 67 -30.69 10.69 -12.58
CA ALA A 67 -31.22 11.77 -11.77
C ALA A 67 -30.83 13.15 -12.32
N SER A 68 -31.51 14.20 -11.87
CA SER A 68 -31.10 15.59 -12.17
C SER A 68 -29.88 16.08 -11.38
N ARG A 69 -29.57 15.44 -10.25
CA ARG A 69 -28.48 15.82 -9.33
C ARG A 69 -27.47 14.70 -9.14
N GLN A 70 -26.20 15.03 -9.36
CA GLN A 70 -25.06 14.14 -9.19
C GLN A 70 -24.09 14.68 -8.15
N PHE A 71 -23.26 13.78 -7.63
CA PHE A 71 -22.08 14.16 -6.87
C PHE A 71 -20.82 13.68 -7.57
N PHE A 72 -19.79 14.49 -7.54
CA PHE A 72 -18.48 14.22 -8.11
C PHE A 72 -17.41 14.32 -7.03
N ALA A 73 -16.37 13.51 -7.16
CA ALA A 73 -15.19 13.56 -6.31
C ALA A 73 -13.95 13.16 -7.10
N GLN A 74 -12.80 13.68 -6.68
CA GLN A 74 -11.50 13.30 -7.21
C GLN A 74 -10.77 12.42 -6.20
N TRP A 75 -10.52 11.16 -6.55
CA TRP A 75 -9.63 10.32 -5.78
C TRP A 75 -8.19 10.54 -6.23
N SER A 76 -7.38 11.21 -5.42
CA SER A 76 -5.98 11.47 -5.77
C SER A 76 -5.15 10.19 -5.65
N THR A 77 -4.37 9.89 -6.68
CA THR A 77 -3.48 8.74 -6.75
C THR A 77 -2.24 9.12 -7.54
N PRO A 78 -1.03 8.70 -7.14
CA PRO A 78 0.16 8.93 -7.95
C PRO A 78 0.27 7.91 -9.11
N MET A 79 -0.61 6.91 -9.18
CA MET A 79 -0.55 5.80 -10.15
C MET A 79 -0.94 6.19 -11.58
N VAL A 80 -1.48 7.40 -11.77
CA VAL A 80 -1.79 7.94 -13.10
C VAL A 80 -1.16 9.33 -13.30
N PRO A 81 -0.79 9.72 -14.53
CA PRO A 81 -0.16 11.01 -14.80
C PRO A 81 -0.99 12.23 -14.38
N SER A 82 -2.32 12.14 -14.45
CA SER A 82 -3.24 13.22 -14.05
C SER A 82 -3.27 13.45 -12.53
N GLY A 83 -2.71 12.52 -11.75
CA GLY A 83 -2.69 12.53 -10.29
C GLY A 83 -4.04 12.23 -9.62
N ARG A 84 -5.05 11.84 -10.39
CA ARG A 84 -6.42 11.63 -9.89
C ARG A 84 -7.22 10.69 -10.79
N LEU A 85 -8.24 10.06 -10.20
CA LEU A 85 -9.36 9.46 -10.93
C LEU A 85 -10.66 10.14 -10.51
N TRP A 86 -11.59 10.23 -11.45
CA TRP A 86 -12.92 10.76 -11.18
C TRP A 86 -13.87 9.69 -10.64
N ILE A 87 -14.72 10.09 -9.69
CA ILE A 87 -15.81 9.30 -9.18
C ILE A 87 -17.08 10.13 -9.32
N ALA A 88 -18.13 9.53 -9.89
CA ALA A 88 -19.47 10.14 -9.95
C ALA A 88 -20.50 9.25 -9.27
N LEU A 89 -21.41 9.86 -8.51
CA LEU A 89 -22.55 9.22 -7.88
C LEU A 89 -23.84 9.70 -8.53
N ASP A 90 -24.70 8.73 -8.81
CA ASP A 90 -26.02 8.93 -9.39
C ASP A 90 -27.06 8.11 -8.63
N GLN A 91 -28.33 8.33 -8.94
CA GLN A 91 -29.44 7.59 -8.37
C GLN A 91 -30.12 6.78 -9.46
N THR A 92 -30.60 5.59 -9.14
CA THR A 92 -31.41 4.79 -10.07
C THR A 92 -32.74 5.47 -10.42
N LYS A 93 -33.26 6.34 -9.54
CA LYS A 93 -34.50 7.09 -9.68
C LYS A 93 -34.26 8.55 -9.30
N GLU A 94 -35.04 9.47 -9.86
CA GLU A 94 -34.98 10.92 -9.56
C GLU A 94 -35.06 11.26 -8.07
N GLN A 95 -35.74 10.42 -7.29
CA GLN A 95 -35.76 10.49 -5.83
C GLN A 95 -35.29 9.14 -5.28
N GLY A 96 -34.27 9.17 -4.43
CA GLY A 96 -33.77 7.96 -3.79
C GLY A 96 -32.42 8.12 -3.14
N ARG A 97 -31.73 6.99 -2.99
CA ARG A 97 -30.35 6.92 -2.52
C ARG A 97 -29.41 6.99 -3.71
N TRP A 98 -28.23 7.54 -3.49
CA TRP A 98 -27.12 7.48 -4.45
C TRP A 98 -26.56 6.06 -4.45
N ASP A 99 -27.21 5.20 -5.23
CA ASP A 99 -27.01 3.76 -5.32
C ASP A 99 -26.29 3.35 -6.61
N ARG A 100 -25.92 4.31 -7.47
CA ARG A 100 -25.10 4.10 -8.67
C ARG A 100 -23.80 4.88 -8.54
N LEU A 101 -22.69 4.24 -8.88
CA LEU A 101 -21.36 4.85 -8.86
C LEU A 101 -20.62 4.54 -10.15
N PHE A 102 -20.00 5.56 -10.73
CA PHE A 102 -19.08 5.48 -11.85
C PHE A 102 -17.70 5.85 -11.34
N THR A 103 -16.66 5.22 -11.86
CA THR A 103 -15.26 5.54 -11.54
C THR A 103 -14.50 5.46 -12.83
N ASP A 104 -13.70 6.49 -13.12
CA ASP A 104 -12.72 6.50 -14.19
C ASP A 104 -11.72 5.39 -13.87
N SER A 105 -11.98 4.19 -14.37
CA SER A 105 -11.36 2.96 -13.87
C SER A 105 -10.00 2.71 -14.50
N ASN A 106 -9.65 3.44 -15.55
CA ASN A 106 -8.40 3.34 -16.29
C ASN A 106 -7.62 4.67 -16.37
N GLY A 107 -8.16 5.77 -15.84
CA GLY A 107 -7.48 7.07 -15.80
C GLY A 107 -7.51 7.84 -17.11
N ASN A 108 -8.51 7.59 -17.97
CA ASN A 108 -8.64 8.23 -19.28
C ASN A 108 -9.51 9.50 -19.27
N ASP A 109 -9.94 9.97 -18.09
CA ASP A 109 -10.88 11.10 -17.91
C ASP A 109 -12.24 10.87 -18.62
N ARG A 110 -12.66 9.61 -18.77
CA ARG A 110 -13.99 9.23 -19.28
C ARG A 110 -14.75 8.45 -18.22
N LEU A 111 -16.00 8.83 -18.03
CA LEU A 111 -16.99 8.13 -17.20
C LEU A 111 -18.15 7.60 -18.05
N ASP A 112 -18.20 7.96 -19.34
CA ASP A 112 -19.26 7.59 -20.27
C ASP A 112 -19.10 6.18 -20.85
N ASP A 113 -17.86 5.67 -20.87
CA ASP A 113 -17.50 4.28 -21.17
C ASP A 113 -17.59 3.36 -19.94
N GLU A 114 -17.82 3.92 -18.76
CA GLU A 114 -17.88 3.20 -17.50
C GLU A 114 -19.25 2.59 -17.22
N THR A 115 -19.26 1.34 -16.77
CA THR A 115 -20.49 0.68 -16.33
C THR A 115 -20.79 1.08 -14.89
N ALA A 116 -21.99 1.63 -14.66
CA ALA A 116 -22.45 1.99 -13.33
C ALA A 116 -22.41 0.78 -12.37
N VAL A 117 -21.69 0.92 -11.26
CA VAL A 117 -21.70 -0.06 -10.18
C VAL A 117 -22.84 0.24 -9.22
N THR A 118 -23.68 -0.75 -8.96
CA THR A 118 -24.77 -0.65 -7.99
C THR A 118 -24.27 -0.90 -6.57
N ALA A 119 -24.76 -0.12 -5.62
CA ALA A 119 -24.45 -0.31 -4.20
C ALA A 119 -24.84 -1.73 -3.74
N TYR A 120 -23.92 -2.44 -3.07
CA TYR A 120 -24.18 -3.79 -2.55
C TYR A 120 -24.90 -3.77 -1.20
N ARG A 121 -24.84 -2.62 -0.50
CA ARG A 121 -25.48 -2.39 0.79
C ARG A 121 -25.93 -0.94 0.88
N ILE A 122 -27.12 -0.74 1.42
CA ILE A 122 -27.72 0.57 1.64
C ILE A 122 -28.24 0.60 3.08
N GLU A 123 -27.89 1.66 3.80
CA GLU A 123 -28.31 1.94 5.16
C GLU A 123 -28.99 3.31 5.22
N GLN A 124 -29.44 3.72 6.41
CA GLN A 124 -30.18 4.97 6.61
C GLN A 124 -29.44 6.22 6.10
N TYR A 125 -28.11 6.25 6.15
CA TYR A 125 -27.32 7.39 5.69
C TYR A 125 -26.18 7.03 4.75
N TYR A 126 -25.95 5.73 4.54
CA TYR A 126 -24.77 5.23 3.84
C TYR A 126 -25.16 4.33 2.67
N THR A 127 -24.44 4.49 1.55
CA THR A 127 -24.42 3.52 0.44
C THR A 127 -23.00 2.99 0.27
N TYR A 128 -22.88 1.70 -0.03
CA TYR A 128 -21.60 0.99 -0.05
C TYR A 128 -21.36 0.35 -1.42
N PHE A 129 -20.15 0.55 -1.93
CA PHE A 129 -19.67 0.06 -3.21
C PHE A 129 -18.33 -0.63 -3.02
N GLY A 130 -18.07 -1.70 -3.77
CA GLY A 130 -16.79 -2.41 -3.67
C GLY A 130 -16.89 -3.90 -4.03
N PRO A 131 -15.74 -4.58 -4.18
CA PRO A 131 -14.46 -3.94 -4.43
C PRO A 131 -14.49 -3.42 -5.88
N LEU A 132 -14.25 -2.13 -6.08
CA LEU A 132 -14.27 -1.47 -7.38
C LEU A 132 -12.91 -1.66 -8.03
N LYS A 133 -12.87 -2.33 -9.17
CA LYS A 133 -11.63 -2.54 -9.91
C LYS A 133 -11.21 -1.24 -10.58
N VAL A 134 -9.93 -0.90 -10.41
CA VAL A 134 -9.21 0.14 -11.14
C VAL A 134 -7.99 -0.53 -11.78
N VAL A 135 -7.62 -0.10 -12.98
CA VAL A 135 -6.48 -0.60 -13.74
C VAL A 135 -5.55 0.57 -14.03
N PHE A 136 -4.31 0.46 -13.59
CA PHE A 136 -3.27 1.43 -13.89
C PHE A 136 -2.37 0.90 -15.00
N GLU A 137 -1.99 1.75 -15.93
CA GLU A 137 -0.96 1.43 -16.90
C GLU A 137 0.43 1.49 -16.26
N SER A 138 1.29 0.53 -16.60
CA SER A 138 2.70 0.53 -16.20
C SER A 138 3.57 -0.09 -17.30
N GLU A 139 4.89 0.12 -17.21
CA GLU A 139 5.86 -0.42 -18.18
C GLU A 139 5.83 -1.95 -18.24
N ASP A 140 5.57 -2.61 -17.12
CA ASP A 140 5.53 -4.07 -16.98
C ASP A 140 4.13 -4.66 -17.27
N GLY A 141 3.18 -3.82 -17.67
CA GLY A 141 1.80 -4.18 -17.95
C GLY A 141 0.77 -3.55 -16.99
N PRO A 142 -0.52 -3.89 -17.16
CA PRO A 142 -1.58 -3.29 -16.35
C PRO A 142 -1.56 -3.80 -14.90
N ILE A 143 -1.62 -2.86 -13.96
CA ILE A 143 -1.70 -3.13 -12.51
C ILE A 143 -3.17 -3.05 -12.08
N VAL A 144 -3.67 -4.08 -11.41
CA VAL A 144 -5.03 -4.10 -10.87
C VAL A 144 -5.04 -3.65 -9.41
N TYR A 145 -5.93 -2.71 -9.10
CA TYR A 145 -6.16 -2.23 -7.74
C TYR A 145 -7.66 -2.21 -7.42
N HIS A 146 -8.03 -2.33 -6.15
CA HIS A 146 -9.43 -2.34 -5.74
C HIS A 146 -9.73 -1.30 -4.67
N LEU A 147 -10.83 -0.56 -4.85
CA LEU A 147 -11.35 0.42 -3.90
C LEU A 147 -12.63 -0.08 -3.22
N ASN A 148 -12.77 0.19 -1.92
CA ASN A 148 -14.04 0.14 -1.22
C ASN A 148 -14.51 1.57 -0.95
N ILE A 149 -15.73 1.89 -1.38
CA ILE A 149 -16.29 3.22 -1.27
C ILE A 149 -17.55 3.18 -0.41
N ARG A 150 -17.64 4.12 0.52
CA ARG A 150 -18.85 4.40 1.28
C ARG A 150 -19.23 5.85 1.09
N PHE A 151 -20.46 6.10 0.67
CA PHE A 151 -20.99 7.44 0.52
C PHE A 151 -21.99 7.76 1.61
N TYR A 152 -21.81 8.89 2.28
CA TYR A 152 -22.72 9.42 3.29
C TYR A 152 -23.54 10.56 2.69
N SER A 153 -24.86 10.43 2.75
CA SER A 153 -25.78 11.32 2.04
C SER A 153 -26.75 12.07 2.95
N SER A 154 -26.42 12.23 4.24
CA SER A 154 -27.32 12.92 5.18
C SER A 154 -27.08 14.42 5.22
N GLY A 155 -28.15 15.20 5.06
CA GLY A 155 -28.13 16.66 5.19
C GLY A 155 -27.35 17.36 4.07
N GLU A 156 -26.78 18.51 4.40
CA GLU A 156 -26.10 19.41 3.46
C GLU A 156 -24.62 19.07 3.21
N ASN A 157 -24.08 18.09 3.94
CA ASN A 157 -22.66 17.75 3.93
C ASN A 157 -22.42 16.32 3.45
N PRO A 158 -22.58 16.03 2.15
CA PRO A 158 -22.27 14.72 1.60
C PRO A 158 -20.78 14.42 1.81
N ARG A 159 -20.45 13.16 2.10
CA ARG A 159 -19.06 12.72 2.31
C ARG A 159 -18.79 11.42 1.58
N LEU A 160 -17.66 11.36 0.88
CA LEU A 160 -17.16 10.14 0.29
C LEU A 160 -16.03 9.59 1.17
N TYR A 161 -16.11 8.30 1.48
CA TYR A 161 -15.09 7.57 2.22
C TYR A 161 -14.51 6.52 1.28
N VAL A 162 -13.23 6.65 0.96
CA VAL A 162 -12.50 5.76 0.06
C VAL A 162 -11.46 5.00 0.86
N ARG A 163 -11.41 3.68 0.67
CA ARG A 163 -10.45 2.77 1.32
C ARG A 163 -9.86 1.84 0.28
N SER A 164 -8.65 1.35 0.56
CA SER A 164 -8.09 0.18 -0.10
C SER A 164 -9.04 -1.00 0.12
N GLY A 165 -9.48 -1.62 -0.98
CA GLY A 165 -10.25 -2.85 -0.99
C GLY A 165 -9.37 -4.08 -1.16
N CYS A 166 -8.05 -3.91 -1.14
CA CYS A 166 -7.06 -4.94 -1.39
C CYS A 166 -5.84 -4.83 -0.48
N TRP A 167 -5.07 -5.92 -0.41
CA TRP A 167 -3.79 -6.03 0.27
C TRP A 167 -2.94 -7.10 -0.42
N TYR A 168 -1.65 -7.14 -0.07
CA TYR A 168 -0.77 -8.24 -0.45
C TYR A 168 -0.34 -9.00 0.79
N GLU A 169 -0.22 -10.33 0.69
CA GLU A 169 0.39 -11.14 1.74
C GLU A 169 1.00 -12.43 1.19
N GLY A 170 1.91 -13.04 1.94
CA GLY A 170 2.57 -14.28 1.55
C GLY A 170 3.69 -14.66 2.48
N ASP A 171 4.11 -15.91 2.39
CA ASP A 171 5.30 -16.39 3.09
C ASP A 171 6.56 -15.87 2.39
N ILE A 172 7.52 -15.38 3.18
CA ILE A 172 8.83 -14.91 2.75
C ILE A 172 9.90 -15.56 3.61
N THR A 173 11.12 -15.65 3.10
CA THR A 173 12.29 -16.12 3.83
C THR A 173 13.17 -14.92 4.23
N VAL A 174 13.47 -14.77 5.51
CA VAL A 174 14.37 -13.74 6.05
C VAL A 174 15.47 -14.41 6.86
N ALA A 175 16.73 -14.20 6.50
CA ALA A 175 17.89 -14.86 7.14
C ALA A 175 17.73 -16.40 7.27
N GLY A 176 17.17 -17.04 6.23
CA GLY A 176 16.94 -18.49 6.19
C GLY A 176 15.78 -18.99 7.06
N LYS A 177 14.94 -18.10 7.58
CA LYS A 177 13.73 -18.45 8.35
C LYS A 177 12.48 -17.99 7.60
N ASP A 178 11.46 -18.84 7.60
CA ASP A 178 10.16 -18.48 7.04
C ASP A 178 9.43 -17.49 7.96
N LYS A 179 8.81 -16.49 7.35
CA LYS A 179 8.05 -15.41 7.98
C LYS A 179 6.84 -15.11 7.11
N HIS A 180 5.77 -14.61 7.69
CA HIS A 180 4.62 -14.12 6.93
C HIS A 180 4.75 -12.62 6.72
N CYS A 181 4.66 -12.17 5.46
CA CYS A 181 4.62 -10.76 5.08
C CYS A 181 3.19 -10.34 4.76
N LEU A 182 2.79 -9.14 5.20
CA LEU A 182 1.55 -8.49 4.80
C LEU A 182 1.82 -7.01 4.52
N LEU A 183 1.35 -6.53 3.37
CA LEU A 183 1.41 -5.14 2.95
C LEU A 183 0.02 -4.53 2.83
N VAL A 184 -0.13 -3.32 3.38
CA VAL A 184 -1.37 -2.53 3.27
C VAL A 184 -1.04 -1.16 2.71
N ASP A 185 -1.71 -0.79 1.63
CA ASP A 185 -1.88 0.61 1.25
C ASP A 185 -2.73 1.28 2.34
N HIS A 186 -2.05 1.97 3.26
CA HIS A 186 -2.68 2.56 4.43
C HIS A 186 -3.48 3.79 4.06
N ASN A 187 -2.94 4.62 3.17
CA ASN A 187 -3.46 5.94 2.85
C ASN A 187 -4.48 5.91 1.69
N ALA A 188 -4.71 4.72 1.13
CA ALA A 188 -5.63 4.41 0.04
C ALA A 188 -5.37 5.29 -1.17
N ASN A 189 -4.12 5.34 -1.64
CA ASN A 189 -3.73 6.08 -2.84
C ASN A 189 -3.33 5.20 -4.02
N GLY A 190 -3.32 3.88 -3.88
CA GLY A 190 -2.95 2.93 -4.93
C GLY A 190 -1.53 2.39 -4.89
N THR A 191 -0.66 2.87 -3.98
CA THR A 191 0.72 2.38 -3.83
C THR A 191 0.91 1.64 -2.51
N PHE A 192 1.91 0.77 -2.45
CA PHE A 192 2.24 -0.03 -1.26
C PHE A 192 3.62 0.28 -0.67
N ASN A 193 4.37 1.23 -1.26
CA ASN A 193 5.74 1.57 -0.86
C ASN A 193 5.93 2.98 -0.28
N ASP A 194 4.84 3.69 0.06
CA ASP A 194 4.93 5.04 0.63
C ASP A 194 5.64 5.08 1.98
N LYS A 195 6.72 5.85 2.02
CA LYS A 195 7.50 6.19 3.21
C LYS A 195 7.20 7.63 3.60
N ALA A 196 6.78 7.87 4.84
CA ALA A 196 6.49 9.21 5.33
C ALA A 196 6.74 9.34 6.84
N LEU A 197 7.17 10.53 7.28
CA LEU A 197 7.32 10.84 8.71
C LEU A 197 5.98 10.79 9.46
N GLY A 198 4.89 11.16 8.78
CA GLY A 198 3.54 11.02 9.31
C GLY A 198 3.02 9.61 9.08
N SER A 199 2.81 8.84 10.14
CA SER A 199 2.36 7.44 10.04
C SER A 199 1.07 7.25 9.25
N ARG A 200 0.19 8.25 9.17
CA ARG A 200 -1.04 8.23 8.35
C ARG A 200 -0.79 8.25 6.84
N ASN A 201 0.38 8.72 6.42
CA ASN A 201 0.76 8.86 5.03
C ASN A 201 1.71 7.75 4.57
N SER A 202 2.18 6.91 5.49
CA SER A 202 3.01 5.75 5.19
C SER A 202 2.17 4.48 5.15
N ASN A 203 2.56 3.57 4.26
CA ASN A 203 1.95 2.26 4.14
C ASN A 203 2.35 1.35 5.31
N ARG A 204 1.64 0.23 5.46
CA ARG A 204 1.93 -0.73 6.53
C ARG A 204 2.57 -1.97 6.00
N ILE A 205 3.54 -2.46 6.77
CA ILE A 205 4.18 -3.74 6.55
C ILE A 205 4.20 -4.50 7.88
N ARG A 206 3.92 -5.79 7.79
CA ARG A 206 4.04 -6.74 8.91
C ARG A 206 4.85 -7.92 8.42
N ILE A 207 5.95 -8.22 9.09
CA ILE A 207 6.78 -9.40 8.84
C ILE A 207 6.97 -10.13 10.16
N GLY A 208 6.57 -11.40 10.22
CA GLY A 208 6.63 -12.17 11.46
C GLY A 208 5.60 -13.29 11.49
N ASP A 209 5.02 -13.51 12.66
CA ASP A 209 3.93 -14.47 12.82
C ASP A 209 2.67 -14.01 12.07
N LYS A 210 2.07 -14.90 11.30
CA LYS A 210 0.84 -14.63 10.52
C LYS A 210 -0.32 -14.07 11.36
N ASN A 211 -0.37 -14.43 12.64
CA ASN A 211 -1.41 -14.00 13.59
C ASN A 211 -1.03 -12.75 14.40
N SER A 212 0.18 -12.21 14.22
CA SER A 212 0.61 -10.99 14.91
C SER A 212 -0.29 -9.82 14.53
N LYS A 213 -0.69 -8.96 15.47
CA LYS A 213 -1.46 -7.75 15.14
C LYS A 213 -0.59 -6.52 14.92
N ASP A 214 0.71 -6.66 15.13
CA ASP A 214 1.64 -5.55 15.09
C ASP A 214 2.05 -5.31 13.63
N ALA A 215 1.68 -4.13 13.12
CA ALA A 215 2.09 -3.66 11.80
C ALA A 215 2.91 -2.37 11.96
N GLY A 216 4.12 -2.37 11.41
CA GLY A 216 4.97 -1.18 11.34
C GLY A 216 4.59 -0.27 10.17
N CYS A 217 5.17 0.93 10.12
CA CYS A 217 5.18 1.70 8.87
C CYS A 217 6.20 1.12 7.89
N VAL A 218 5.94 1.31 6.60
CA VAL A 218 6.96 1.15 5.57
C VAL A 218 7.96 2.30 5.73
N GLY A 219 9.19 1.95 6.12
CA GLY A 219 10.27 2.90 6.39
C GLY A 219 11.51 2.68 5.53
N ASN A 220 12.59 3.40 5.87
CA ASN A 220 13.92 3.14 5.31
C ASN A 220 14.51 1.84 5.82
N TYR A 221 14.15 1.46 7.05
CA TYR A 221 14.54 0.22 7.66
C TYR A 221 13.33 -0.44 8.30
N ILE A 222 13.36 -1.76 8.40
CA ILE A 222 12.44 -2.57 9.19
C ILE A 222 13.25 -3.47 10.13
N ASP A 223 12.82 -3.54 11.38
CA ASP A 223 13.40 -4.46 12.36
C ASP A 223 12.71 -5.82 12.26
N ILE A 224 13.49 -6.86 12.02
CA ILE A 224 13.03 -8.25 12.04
C ILE A 224 13.97 -9.04 12.97
N ASP A 225 13.42 -9.51 14.09
CA ASP A 225 14.14 -10.26 15.13
C ASP A 225 15.41 -9.53 15.65
N GLY A 226 15.39 -8.20 15.76
CA GLY A 226 16.51 -7.38 16.24
C GLY A 226 17.55 -7.04 15.18
N VAL A 227 17.26 -7.31 13.90
CA VAL A 227 18.14 -7.00 12.77
C VAL A 227 17.42 -6.04 11.83
N LEU A 228 18.10 -4.95 11.46
CA LEU A 228 17.57 -3.97 10.52
C LEU A 228 17.78 -4.44 9.07
N TYR A 229 16.72 -4.31 8.28
CA TYR A 229 16.73 -4.56 6.84
C TYR A 229 16.26 -3.32 6.10
N GLU A 230 16.89 -3.03 4.97
CA GLU A 230 16.41 -2.07 3.98
C GLU A 230 15.35 -2.75 3.10
N PRO A 231 14.09 -2.30 3.14
CA PRO A 231 13.05 -2.85 2.29
C PRO A 231 13.01 -2.13 0.94
N GLU A 232 13.07 -2.92 -0.12
CA GLU A 232 12.62 -2.56 -1.44
C GLU A 232 11.25 -3.22 -1.66
N ILE A 233 10.23 -2.39 -1.90
CA ILE A 233 8.85 -2.83 -2.08
C ILE A 233 8.40 -2.32 -3.44
N ALA A 234 7.88 -3.23 -4.27
CA ALA A 234 7.27 -2.86 -5.53
C ALA A 234 6.22 -1.77 -5.30
N ARG A 235 6.13 -0.82 -6.22
CA ARG A 235 5.20 0.31 -6.07
C ARG A 235 3.75 -0.14 -5.91
N ASP A 236 3.38 -1.19 -6.63
CA ASP A 236 2.08 -1.85 -6.59
C ASP A 236 1.95 -2.90 -5.48
N GLY A 237 3.01 -3.17 -4.71
CA GLY A 237 3.05 -4.13 -3.61
C GLY A 237 3.28 -5.59 -4.01
N ALA A 238 3.51 -5.89 -5.29
CA ALA A 238 3.57 -7.26 -5.79
C ALA A 238 4.74 -8.08 -5.23
N TYR A 239 5.86 -7.44 -4.89
CA TYR A 239 7.00 -8.10 -4.25
C TYR A 239 7.60 -7.26 -3.13
N VAL A 240 8.34 -7.95 -2.25
CA VAL A 240 9.27 -7.37 -1.29
C VAL A 240 10.66 -7.96 -1.47
N LYS A 241 11.66 -7.14 -1.22
CA LYS A 241 13.07 -7.54 -1.20
C LYS A 241 13.74 -6.89 0.00
N LEU A 242 14.48 -7.70 0.76
CA LEU A 242 15.10 -7.26 2.01
C LEU A 242 16.60 -7.43 1.91
N THR A 243 17.31 -6.33 2.12
CA THR A 243 18.77 -6.32 2.24
C THR A 243 19.11 -6.05 3.68
N LYS A 244 19.96 -6.88 4.29
CA LYS A 244 20.42 -6.62 5.66
C LYS A 244 21.14 -5.27 5.66
N ALA A 245 20.72 -4.37 6.54
CA ALA A 245 21.34 -3.06 6.67
C ALA A 245 22.70 -3.19 7.37
N GLU A 246 23.72 -2.52 6.84
CA GLU A 246 25.06 -2.45 7.41
C GLU A 246 25.41 -1.01 7.75
N ASN A 247 26.18 -0.79 8.83
CA ASN A 247 26.65 0.54 9.23
C ASN A 247 25.52 1.57 9.39
N VAL A 248 24.35 1.15 9.90
CA VAL A 248 23.22 2.06 10.16
C VAL A 248 23.65 3.13 11.16
N GLU A 249 23.51 4.39 10.76
CA GLU A 249 23.75 5.53 11.64
C GLU A 249 22.60 5.66 12.64
N PHE A 250 22.94 5.56 13.93
CA PHE A 250 22.02 5.84 15.02
C PHE A 250 22.25 7.25 15.56
N GLY A 251 21.18 7.89 16.02
CA GLY A 251 21.24 9.18 16.69
C GLY A 251 21.03 9.05 18.20
N ASP A 252 21.58 9.99 18.96
CA ASP A 252 21.37 10.07 20.40
C ASP A 252 20.07 10.84 20.74
N ILE A 253 19.36 10.36 21.76
CA ILE A 253 18.20 11.05 22.33
C ILE A 253 18.53 11.45 23.77
N LEU A 254 18.51 12.75 24.05
CA LEU A 254 18.69 13.28 25.39
C LEU A 254 17.35 13.26 26.15
N LEU A 255 17.31 12.54 27.26
CA LEU A 255 16.14 12.44 28.14
C LEU A 255 16.47 12.98 29.53
N PRO A 256 15.56 13.71 30.19
CA PRO A 256 15.71 14.06 31.59
C PRO A 256 15.79 12.82 32.49
N GLU A 257 16.59 12.88 33.57
CA GLU A 257 16.73 11.78 34.54
C GLU A 257 15.40 11.31 35.17
N SER A 258 14.39 12.19 35.18
CA SER A 258 13.06 11.87 35.69
C SER A 258 12.24 10.94 34.79
N ILE A 259 12.68 10.70 33.55
CA ILE A 259 12.01 9.79 32.62
C ILE A 259 12.43 8.35 32.91
N SER A 260 11.50 7.55 33.43
CA SER A 260 11.71 6.12 33.71
C SER A 260 11.46 5.21 32.50
N GLN A 261 10.79 5.71 31.46
CA GLN A 261 10.49 4.96 30.24
C GLN A 261 10.40 5.89 29.04
N PHE A 262 11.06 5.51 27.95
CA PHE A 262 10.96 6.15 26.65
C PHE A 262 10.66 5.09 25.60
N ALA A 263 9.76 5.42 24.67
CA ALA A 263 9.47 4.62 23.50
C ALA A 263 9.26 5.56 22.32
N ALA A 264 9.86 5.23 21.18
CA ALA A 264 9.62 5.88 19.91
C ALA A 264 8.84 4.91 19.02
N GLY A 265 7.69 5.36 18.50
CA GLY A 265 6.89 4.60 17.54
C GLY A 265 7.22 5.05 16.12
N GLY A 266 7.53 4.09 15.25
CA GLY A 266 7.83 4.27 13.83
C GLY A 266 7.24 3.13 13.03
#